data_AF-A0A8X6NY83-F1
#
_entry.id   AF-A0A8X6NY83-F1
#
_cell.length_a   1.000
_cell.length_b   1.000
_cell.length_c   1.000
_cell.angle_alpha   90.00
_cell.angle_beta   90.00
_cell.angle_gamma   90.00
#
_symmetry.space_group_name_H-M   'P 1'
#
loop_
_entity.id
_entity.type
_entity.pdbx_description
1 polymer ?
#
loop_
_entity_poly.entity_id
_entity_poly.type
_entity_poly.pdbx_seq_one_letter_code
_entity_poly.pdbx_strand_id
1 'polypeptide(L)'
;MGSGCSRATKTSAVGPVAADPVDPLEASDMVAGKDRRVSIRDPLVGHQRMGGDKSPPPNLPGQLPPRATKRDVDRVKGSRPPSPMNYDQRWGEREEDVEEEAFDISDISDDSDEITDDVNVLRSLALLRVGQLFMDANFPPLEASLYYSHRLVEGKVTWMRPHEMIPEPKLLIDTISRHDIVQGVLADCWFLSSCAAVAQRPDLMRRVIAPYQPLYGMGYRGIVRFRFWRFGKWINVYVDDLLPTREGELLFSRCSDRREFWVALLEKAYAKLHGSYEALEGGQAMDALVDLTSGLSERYDLESAPLNLYQFLLQASSGGAFITCSRKGDWQMANAADPNGLVSGHAYTVTAVAKVPMKEGNKVNLVRIRNPWGNDVEWNGSWNDNDSRWSEVDLHTKHELEWRRRDDGEFWMEYKDFCREFEEVTICTLGPDFDGDGVAEEAGMVKAIRGKWEVPKTSGGSRNNLELFARNPQYLLSVYEHEIKRDQRKDSVGSIGSRYCCAVIALMQVRRRCMKHPGRKMMQVGFVVYRTEDPKRRLSVQDFVTNEEEGNSGPYINYREVFARFELAPGHYVIIPATFEPHRQGSFMIRVYTDCPFDLRELR
;
A
#
# COMPACT_ATOMS: atom_id res chain seq x y z
N MET A 1 14.36 -69.23 -34.30
CA MET A 1 15.29 -68.22 -33.73
C MET A 1 15.65 -67.23 -34.83
N GLY A 2 15.98 -65.98 -34.49
CA GLY A 2 16.84 -65.09 -35.30
C GLY A 2 16.26 -64.47 -36.59
N SER A 3 16.08 -63.15 -36.56
CA SER A 3 16.33 -62.20 -37.67
C SER A 3 15.93 -62.56 -39.12
N GLY A 4 14.85 -61.96 -39.62
CA GLY A 4 14.54 -61.86 -41.06
C GLY A 4 15.19 -60.63 -41.74
N CYS A 5 15.33 -60.64 -43.08
CA CYS A 5 16.14 -59.64 -43.80
C CYS A 5 15.55 -59.15 -45.15
N SER A 6 15.41 -57.83 -45.27
CA SER A 6 15.48 -56.99 -46.50
C SER A 6 14.36 -56.96 -47.57
N ARG A 7 14.38 -55.84 -48.32
CA ARG A 7 13.65 -55.46 -49.58
C ARG A 7 12.22 -54.89 -49.37
N ALA A 8 11.82 -53.75 -49.95
CA ALA A 8 12.47 -52.74 -50.83
C ALA A 8 11.64 -51.39 -50.79
N THR A 9 11.86 -50.28 -51.51
CA THR A 9 12.59 -50.02 -52.78
C THR A 9 13.27 -48.63 -52.92
N LYS A 10 12.63 -47.62 -53.55
CA LYS A 10 13.12 -46.30 -54.04
C LYS A 10 11.89 -45.36 -54.28
N THR A 11 11.92 -44.05 -54.58
CA THR A 11 12.84 -43.15 -55.35
C THR A 11 12.73 -41.64 -54.95
N SER A 12 13.85 -40.86 -54.99
CA SER A 12 14.05 -39.40 -55.34
C SER A 12 13.03 -38.28 -54.98
N ALA A 13 13.30 -36.96 -54.85
CA ALA A 13 14.43 -35.99 -54.66
C ALA A 13 13.80 -34.54 -54.74
N VAL A 14 14.38 -33.33 -54.48
CA VAL A 14 15.66 -32.75 -53.96
C VAL A 14 15.39 -31.29 -53.43
N GLY A 15 16.36 -30.54 -52.88
CA GLY A 15 16.23 -29.13 -52.39
C GLY A 15 16.63 -28.01 -53.40
N PRO A 16 17.10 -26.79 -53.00
CA PRO A 16 17.43 -26.28 -51.63
C PRO A 16 17.14 -24.77 -51.29
N VAL A 17 17.28 -24.42 -49.98
CA VAL A 17 17.77 -23.15 -49.33
C VAL A 17 17.22 -21.74 -49.68
N ALA A 18 16.70 -21.04 -48.65
CA ALA A 18 16.65 -19.57 -48.41
C ALA A 18 16.16 -19.31 -46.95
N ALA A 19 16.03 -18.09 -46.40
CA ALA A 19 16.98 -16.96 -46.17
C ALA A 19 16.35 -15.95 -45.15
N ASP A 20 17.12 -15.06 -44.51
CA ASP A 20 16.62 -14.09 -43.50
C ASP A 20 15.90 -12.84 -44.08
N PRO A 21 15.06 -12.14 -43.29
CA PRO A 21 14.65 -10.75 -43.53
C PRO A 21 15.24 -9.74 -42.51
N VAL A 22 15.34 -8.46 -42.93
CA VAL A 22 15.85 -7.31 -42.16
C VAL A 22 14.84 -6.14 -42.26
N ASP A 23 14.91 -5.16 -41.34
CA ASP A 23 14.19 -3.88 -41.37
C ASP A 23 14.23 -3.14 -42.72
N PRO A 24 13.24 -2.26 -42.97
CA PRO A 24 13.59 -0.88 -43.29
C PRO A 24 12.69 0.21 -42.68
N LEU A 25 13.26 1.42 -42.55
CA LEU A 25 12.61 2.67 -42.13
C LEU A 25 12.07 3.51 -43.30
N GLU A 26 11.16 4.43 -42.94
CA GLU A 26 10.78 5.72 -43.56
C GLU A 26 10.84 5.98 -45.09
N ALA A 27 9.72 6.47 -45.62
CA ALA A 27 9.67 7.52 -46.65
C ALA A 27 8.31 8.26 -46.60
N SER A 28 8.22 9.46 -47.19
CA SER A 28 7.13 10.42 -46.96
C SER A 28 6.30 10.82 -48.21
N ASP A 29 5.15 11.44 -47.93
CA ASP A 29 4.63 12.68 -48.56
C ASP A 29 3.42 12.65 -49.55
N MET A 30 2.68 13.77 -49.51
CA MET A 30 1.77 14.41 -50.48
C MET A 30 0.29 13.99 -50.77
N VAL A 31 -0.62 14.81 -50.19
CA VAL A 31 -1.61 15.70 -50.89
C VAL A 31 -2.97 15.16 -51.42
N ALA A 32 -4.04 15.87 -50.95
CA ALA A 32 -5.40 16.09 -51.50
C ALA A 32 -6.35 14.90 -51.81
N GLY A 33 -7.66 14.95 -51.52
CA GLY A 33 -8.49 16.00 -50.88
C GLY A 33 -9.75 16.38 -51.69
N LYS A 34 -10.95 16.25 -51.08
CA LYS A 34 -12.23 16.97 -51.33
C LYS A 34 -13.27 16.49 -50.30
N ASP A 35 -13.92 17.33 -49.48
CA ASP A 35 -14.76 18.53 -49.72
C ASP A 35 -16.26 18.19 -49.73
N ARG A 36 -16.96 18.39 -48.60
CA ARG A 36 -18.18 19.25 -48.44
C ARG A 36 -18.78 19.12 -47.03
N ARG A 37 -18.87 20.19 -46.23
CA ARG A 37 -19.91 21.28 -46.18
C ARG A 37 -21.21 20.78 -45.51
N VAL A 38 -22.01 21.54 -44.74
CA VAL A 38 -22.11 22.99 -44.38
C VAL A 38 -23.15 23.09 -43.22
N SER A 39 -23.28 24.11 -42.34
CA SER A 39 -22.44 25.19 -41.76
C SER A 39 -23.33 26.03 -40.80
N ILE A 40 -22.92 27.27 -40.44
CA ILE A 40 -23.80 28.40 -40.02
C ILE A 40 -24.35 28.31 -38.56
N ARG A 41 -24.36 29.37 -37.73
CA ARG A 41 -24.03 30.80 -37.93
C ARG A 41 -23.50 31.48 -36.66
N ASP A 42 -22.84 32.63 -36.85
CA ASP A 42 -22.51 33.63 -35.83
C ASP A 42 -22.59 35.04 -36.44
N PRO A 43 -22.97 36.11 -35.70
CA PRO A 43 -22.84 37.49 -36.16
C PRO A 43 -22.24 38.49 -35.12
N LEU A 44 -21.00 38.92 -35.37
CA LEU A 44 -20.63 40.29 -35.79
C LEU A 44 -21.12 41.48 -34.91
N VAL A 45 -20.23 42.14 -34.13
CA VAL A 45 -19.31 43.27 -34.50
C VAL A 45 -19.90 44.69 -34.28
N GLY A 46 -19.13 45.57 -33.59
CA GLY A 46 -19.46 47.00 -33.36
C GLY A 46 -18.24 47.84 -32.93
N HIS A 47 -18.15 49.10 -33.37
CA HIS A 47 -16.90 49.91 -33.41
C HIS A 47 -16.65 50.89 -32.23
N GLN A 48 -15.39 50.90 -31.72
CA GLN A 48 -14.43 52.04 -31.71
C GLN A 48 -14.85 53.45 -31.17
N ARG A 49 -14.18 53.99 -30.11
CA ARG A 49 -13.35 55.25 -30.11
C ARG A 49 -13.12 55.98 -28.75
N MET A 50 -11.83 56.30 -28.48
CA MET A 50 -11.24 57.58 -27.98
C MET A 50 -11.51 58.19 -26.57
N GLY A 51 -10.44 58.73 -25.96
CA GLY A 51 -10.40 59.49 -24.68
C GLY A 51 -9.86 58.64 -23.51
N GLY A 52 -8.89 59.03 -22.67
CA GLY A 52 -8.38 60.36 -22.26
C GLY A 52 -8.93 60.69 -20.86
N ASP A 53 -8.16 61.05 -19.82
CA ASP A 53 -6.75 61.47 -19.69
C ASP A 53 -6.29 61.39 -18.18
N LYS A 54 -4.99 61.57 -17.89
CA LYS A 54 -4.34 61.88 -16.58
C LYS A 54 -4.22 60.81 -15.48
N SER A 55 -2.96 60.44 -15.20
CA SER A 55 -2.45 60.20 -13.82
C SER A 55 -1.94 61.53 -13.21
N PRO A 56 -1.78 61.65 -11.87
CA PRO A 56 -0.46 61.37 -11.28
C PRO A 56 -0.49 60.72 -9.85
N PRO A 57 0.68 60.28 -9.32
CA PRO A 57 0.83 59.63 -7.99
C PRO A 57 1.57 60.55 -6.98
N PRO A 58 2.24 60.06 -5.91
CA PRO A 58 2.01 58.93 -4.98
C PRO A 58 1.80 59.43 -3.52
N ASN A 59 1.76 58.55 -2.51
CA ASN A 59 2.49 58.75 -1.23
C ASN A 59 2.49 57.55 -0.26
N LEU A 60 3.62 57.42 0.44
CA LEU A 60 3.87 56.73 1.72
C LEU A 60 4.60 57.76 2.64
N PRO A 61 4.84 57.55 3.95
CA PRO A 61 4.62 56.34 4.76
C PRO A 61 3.89 56.56 6.12
N GLY A 62 3.46 55.44 6.72
CA GLY A 62 3.66 55.11 8.15
C GLY A 62 2.96 55.90 9.27
N GLN A 63 2.16 55.20 10.08
CA GLN A 63 2.12 55.35 11.55
C GLN A 63 1.45 54.13 12.21
N LEU A 64 1.90 53.76 13.42
CA LEU A 64 1.30 52.70 14.25
C LEU A 64 0.39 53.32 15.32
N PRO A 65 -0.92 52.97 15.37
CA PRO A 65 -1.77 53.22 16.54
C PRO A 65 -1.58 52.12 17.62
N PRO A 66 -2.02 52.36 18.88
CA PRO A 66 -1.41 51.73 20.05
C PRO A 66 -2.07 50.42 20.54
N ARG A 67 -1.37 49.73 21.47
CA ARG A 67 -1.91 48.65 22.30
C ARG A 67 -3.14 49.12 23.09
N ALA A 68 -4.30 48.53 22.83
CA ALA A 68 -5.46 48.57 23.73
C ALA A 68 -5.40 47.39 24.75
N THR A 69 -6.08 47.53 25.89
CA THR A 69 -6.00 46.61 27.03
C THR A 69 -7.27 45.78 27.25
N LYS A 70 -7.20 44.78 28.15
CA LYS A 70 -8.30 43.87 28.49
C LYS A 70 -9.61 44.60 28.87
N ARG A 71 -10.60 44.56 27.98
CA ARG A 71 -12.01 44.15 28.21
C ARG A 71 -12.77 44.12 26.87
N ASP A 72 -14.02 43.66 26.92
CA ASP A 72 -15.01 43.61 25.82
C ASP A 72 -14.80 42.51 24.75
N VAL A 73 -15.01 41.24 25.14
CA VAL A 73 -15.25 40.12 24.21
C VAL A 73 -16.39 39.25 24.76
N ASP A 74 -17.64 39.56 24.42
CA ASP A 74 -18.78 38.70 24.83
C ASP A 74 -20.06 38.84 23.98
N ARG A 75 -19.96 38.78 22.63
CA ARG A 75 -21.12 38.46 21.75
C ARG A 75 -20.81 38.18 20.25
N VAL A 76 -20.23 37.03 19.94
CA VAL A 76 -20.58 36.27 18.70
C VAL A 76 -20.54 34.78 19.05
N LYS A 77 -21.61 34.03 18.75
CA LYS A 77 -21.59 32.56 18.78
C LYS A 77 -21.26 32.04 17.39
N GLY A 78 -20.16 31.29 17.28
CA GLY A 78 -19.75 30.57 16.07
C GLY A 78 -18.85 29.40 16.49
N SER A 79 -19.02 28.26 15.84
CA SER A 79 -18.33 26.99 16.11
C SER A 79 -16.81 27.14 16.27
N ARG A 80 -16.28 26.78 17.45
CA ARG A 80 -14.87 26.43 17.60
C ARG A 80 -14.61 25.06 16.94
N PRO A 81 -13.43 24.81 16.35
CA PRO A 81 -13.01 23.46 15.99
C PRO A 81 -12.88 22.59 17.27
N PRO A 82 -13.05 21.26 17.17
CA PRO A 82 -12.80 20.37 18.29
C PRO A 82 -11.33 20.46 18.72
N SER A 83 -11.09 20.57 20.02
CA SER A 83 -9.74 20.39 20.57
C SER A 83 -9.30 18.94 20.39
N PRO A 84 -8.01 18.65 20.16
CA PRO A 84 -7.52 17.27 20.14
C PRO A 84 -7.84 16.60 21.48
N MET A 85 -8.60 15.50 21.44
CA MET A 85 -8.87 14.71 22.63
C MET A 85 -7.62 13.93 23.04
N ASN A 86 -7.32 13.91 24.34
CA ASN A 86 -6.24 13.05 24.87
C ASN A 86 -6.61 11.58 24.67
N TYR A 87 -5.96 10.93 23.70
CA TYR A 87 -6.09 9.50 23.46
C TYR A 87 -5.58 8.64 24.64
N ASP A 88 -4.70 9.21 25.48
CA ASP A 88 -4.08 8.53 26.64
C ASP A 88 -5.05 8.11 27.75
N GLN A 89 -6.33 8.55 27.75
CA GLN A 89 -7.28 8.23 28.82
C GLN A 89 -8.19 7.01 28.56
N ARG A 90 -8.02 6.28 27.44
CA ARG A 90 -8.78 5.02 27.18
C ARG A 90 -7.98 3.73 27.42
N TRP A 91 -6.68 3.82 27.68
CA TRP A 91 -5.78 2.69 27.96
C TRP A 91 -5.13 2.79 29.36
N GLY A 92 -5.86 3.38 30.32
CA GLY A 92 -5.45 3.36 31.73
C GLY A 92 -5.67 1.97 32.33
N GLU A 93 -4.63 1.43 32.95
CA GLU A 93 -4.62 0.08 33.55
C GLU A 93 -5.74 -0.10 34.59
N ARG A 94 -6.43 -1.24 34.50
CA ARG A 94 -7.15 -1.85 35.62
C ARG A 94 -6.87 -3.35 35.62
N GLU A 95 -6.00 -3.77 36.51
CA GLU A 95 -5.94 -5.16 36.95
C GLU A 95 -7.15 -5.39 37.87
N GLU A 96 -8.22 -6.00 37.36
CA GLU A 96 -9.34 -6.48 38.19
C GLU A 96 -10.06 -7.61 37.43
N ASP A 97 -9.83 -8.84 37.91
CA ASP A 97 -10.32 -10.15 37.49
C ASP A 97 -11.53 -10.18 36.52
N VAL A 98 -11.23 -10.33 35.22
CA VAL A 98 -12.16 -10.90 34.23
C VAL A 98 -11.71 -12.33 33.95
N GLU A 99 -12.56 -13.32 34.23
CA GLU A 99 -12.29 -14.71 33.86
C GLU A 99 -12.26 -14.83 32.34
N GLU A 100 -11.08 -15.12 31.77
CA GLU A 100 -10.94 -15.43 30.34
C GLU A 100 -11.67 -16.75 30.04
N GLU A 101 -12.86 -16.68 29.41
CA GLU A 101 -13.39 -17.84 28.68
C GLU A 101 -12.41 -18.19 27.56
N ALA A 102 -11.64 -19.25 27.79
CA ALA A 102 -10.34 -19.43 27.17
C ALA A 102 -10.40 -19.53 25.65
N PHE A 103 -9.62 -18.68 24.97
CA PHE A 103 -9.26 -18.88 23.57
C PHE A 103 -8.35 -20.10 23.48
N ASP A 104 -8.92 -21.27 23.17
CA ASP A 104 -8.18 -22.54 23.24
C ASP A 104 -7.09 -22.63 22.15
N ILE A 105 -5.87 -22.32 22.59
CA ILE A 105 -4.64 -22.35 21.79
C ILE A 105 -4.21 -23.79 21.42
N SER A 106 -4.78 -24.83 22.06
CA SER A 106 -4.33 -26.22 21.86
C SER A 106 -4.77 -26.85 20.52
N ASP A 107 -5.77 -26.27 19.85
CA ASP A 107 -6.18 -26.67 18.49
C ASP A 107 -5.14 -26.29 17.40
N ILE A 108 -4.07 -25.56 17.76
CA ILE A 108 -2.97 -25.19 16.86
C ILE A 108 -1.97 -26.35 16.75
N SER A 109 -2.24 -27.29 15.83
CA SER A 109 -1.32 -28.38 15.47
C SER A 109 -0.91 -28.34 13.98
N ASP A 110 0.39 -28.54 13.75
CA ASP A 110 1.15 -28.58 12.47
C ASP A 110 0.86 -27.49 11.40
N ASP A 111 1.79 -26.56 11.11
CA ASP A 111 3.26 -26.69 11.13
C ASP A 111 3.98 -25.51 11.84
N SER A 112 4.65 -25.77 12.97
CA SER A 112 5.80 -25.03 13.56
C SER A 112 5.70 -23.52 13.88
N ASP A 113 6.16 -23.14 15.07
CA ASP A 113 6.20 -21.78 15.65
C ASP A 113 7.08 -20.73 14.95
N GLU A 114 7.78 -21.09 13.86
CA GLU A 114 8.83 -20.28 13.24
C GLU A 114 8.31 -19.01 12.52
N ILE A 115 8.07 -17.96 13.30
CA ILE A 115 8.26 -16.56 12.88
C ILE A 115 8.86 -15.70 14.02
N THR A 116 8.57 -16.03 15.28
CA THR A 116 9.16 -15.37 16.46
C THR A 116 10.46 -16.06 16.89
N ASP A 117 11.57 -15.63 16.30
CA ASP A 117 12.94 -16.08 16.60
C ASP A 117 13.42 -15.68 18.02
N ASP A 118 12.57 -14.96 18.75
CA ASP A 118 12.70 -14.43 20.11
C ASP A 118 13.47 -15.35 21.08
N VAL A 119 13.14 -16.65 21.11
CA VAL A 119 13.80 -17.62 22.02
C VAL A 119 15.26 -17.86 21.64
N ASN A 120 15.57 -17.96 20.35
CA ASN A 120 16.94 -18.14 19.86
C ASN A 120 17.74 -16.84 20.00
N VAL A 121 17.10 -15.70 19.76
CA VAL A 121 17.69 -14.36 19.94
C VAL A 121 18.05 -14.14 21.41
N LEU A 122 17.12 -14.38 22.35
CA LEU A 122 17.38 -14.27 23.78
C LEU A 122 18.47 -15.24 24.24
N ARG A 123 18.47 -16.48 23.75
CA ARG A 123 19.57 -17.45 24.00
C ARG A 123 20.91 -16.95 23.46
N SER A 124 20.93 -16.35 22.27
CA SER A 124 22.15 -15.81 21.65
C SER A 124 22.69 -14.60 22.41
N LEU A 125 21.80 -13.69 22.84
CA LEU A 125 22.16 -12.54 23.68
C LEU A 125 22.72 -12.98 25.06
N ALA A 126 22.15 -14.02 25.66
CA ALA A 126 22.65 -14.60 26.92
C ALA A 126 24.01 -15.29 26.80
N LEU A 127 24.43 -15.66 25.58
CA LEU A 127 25.72 -16.27 25.28
C LEU A 127 26.80 -15.27 24.81
N LEU A 128 26.47 -13.98 24.67
CA LEU A 128 27.45 -12.94 24.31
C LEU A 128 28.48 -12.74 25.42
N ARG A 129 29.76 -12.77 25.05
CA ARG A 129 30.87 -12.43 25.95
C ARG A 129 30.94 -10.92 26.19
N VAL A 130 31.61 -10.51 27.27
CA VAL A 130 31.89 -9.09 27.52
C VAL A 130 32.64 -8.48 26.32
N GLY A 131 32.11 -7.39 25.77
CA GLY A 131 32.63 -6.73 24.55
C GLY A 131 32.18 -7.35 23.23
N GLN A 132 31.42 -8.45 23.24
CA GLN A 132 30.86 -9.05 22.02
C GLN A 132 29.51 -8.41 21.67
N LEU A 133 29.30 -8.13 20.38
CA LEU A 133 28.02 -7.68 19.83
C LEU A 133 27.26 -8.85 19.19
N PHE A 134 25.95 -8.73 19.12
CA PHE A 134 25.07 -9.66 18.43
C PHE A 134 25.42 -9.72 16.93
N MET A 135 25.33 -10.92 16.36
CA MET A 135 25.43 -11.18 14.92
C MET A 135 24.29 -12.11 14.53
N ASP A 136 23.61 -11.77 13.46
CA ASP A 136 22.39 -12.44 13.02
C ASP A 136 22.71 -13.68 12.20
N ALA A 137 22.74 -14.85 12.84
CA ALA A 137 22.98 -16.13 12.17
C ALA A 137 21.94 -16.45 11.08
N ASN A 138 20.74 -15.87 11.17
CA ASN A 138 19.63 -16.05 10.24
C ASN A 138 19.60 -14.98 9.12
N PHE A 139 20.45 -13.94 9.20
CA PHE A 139 20.64 -12.94 8.15
C PHE A 139 22.08 -12.37 8.18
N PRO A 140 23.10 -13.20 7.92
CA PRO A 140 24.49 -12.87 8.19
C PRO A 140 25.02 -11.78 7.24
N PRO A 141 26.12 -11.08 7.60
CA PRO A 141 26.75 -10.04 6.77
C PRO A 141 27.53 -10.63 5.58
N LEU A 142 26.81 -11.31 4.69
CA LEU A 142 27.32 -12.07 3.55
C LEU A 142 26.57 -11.71 2.27
N GLU A 143 27.15 -12.07 1.12
CA GLU A 143 26.56 -11.80 -0.20
C GLU A 143 25.16 -12.41 -0.37
N ALA A 144 24.88 -13.58 0.22
CA ALA A 144 23.58 -14.24 0.16
C ALA A 144 22.43 -13.45 0.84
N SER A 145 22.75 -12.53 1.77
CA SER A 145 21.77 -11.63 2.39
C SER A 145 21.52 -10.38 1.53
N LEU A 146 22.42 -10.08 0.58
CA LEU A 146 22.23 -9.04 -0.43
C LEU A 146 21.47 -9.59 -1.63
N TYR A 147 21.95 -10.72 -2.19
CA TYR A 147 21.62 -11.22 -3.52
C TYR A 147 21.38 -12.74 -3.53
N TYR A 148 20.49 -13.20 -4.41
CA TYR A 148 20.24 -14.61 -4.73
C TYR A 148 20.25 -14.90 -6.24
N SER A 149 20.16 -13.90 -7.12
CA SER A 149 20.24 -14.11 -8.57
C SER A 149 21.14 -13.13 -9.32
N HIS A 150 21.25 -11.87 -8.89
CA HIS A 150 22.13 -10.88 -9.54
C HIS A 150 22.68 -9.82 -8.58
N ARG A 151 23.83 -9.22 -8.92
CA ARG A 151 24.46 -8.16 -8.14
C ARG A 151 23.97 -6.79 -8.60
N LEU A 152 23.53 -5.96 -7.65
CA LEU A 152 23.07 -4.59 -7.91
C LEU A 152 24.20 -3.55 -7.97
N VAL A 153 25.37 -3.84 -7.37
CA VAL A 153 26.52 -2.91 -7.39
C VAL A 153 27.82 -3.61 -7.74
N GLU A 154 28.65 -2.91 -8.51
CA GLU A 154 30.05 -3.26 -8.72
C GLU A 154 30.94 -2.83 -7.53
N GLY A 155 32.08 -3.50 -7.40
CA GLY A 155 33.06 -3.29 -6.34
C GLY A 155 32.89 -4.21 -5.14
N LYS A 156 33.50 -3.84 -4.02
CA LYS A 156 33.43 -4.58 -2.76
C LYS A 156 32.44 -3.91 -1.80
N VAL A 157 31.37 -4.62 -1.47
CA VAL A 157 30.49 -4.25 -0.35
C VAL A 157 31.19 -4.55 0.98
N THR A 158 31.09 -3.63 1.93
CA THR A 158 31.46 -3.82 3.34
C THR A 158 30.22 -3.80 4.21
N TRP A 159 30.25 -4.49 5.35
CA TRP A 159 29.19 -4.41 6.36
C TRP A 159 29.75 -3.67 7.57
N MET A 160 29.11 -2.57 7.96
CA MET A 160 29.55 -1.69 9.05
C MET A 160 28.38 -1.37 9.98
N ARG A 161 28.64 -1.20 11.27
CA ARG A 161 27.65 -0.76 12.26
C ARG A 161 27.61 0.77 12.31
N PRO A 162 26.47 1.39 12.65
CA PRO A 162 26.32 2.84 12.75
C PRO A 162 27.46 3.57 13.51
N HIS A 163 27.94 2.99 14.62
CA HIS A 163 29.00 3.60 15.45
C HIS A 163 30.42 3.47 14.87
N GLU A 164 30.60 2.65 13.82
CA GLU A 164 31.83 2.56 13.04
C GLU A 164 31.85 3.60 11.89
N MET A 165 30.68 4.18 11.57
CA MET A 165 30.49 5.15 10.49
C MET A 165 30.41 6.60 11.00
N ILE A 166 29.72 6.82 12.13
CA ILE A 166 29.46 8.17 12.67
C ILE A 166 29.44 8.15 14.21
N PRO A 167 29.92 9.19 14.92
CA PRO A 167 29.76 9.30 16.36
C PRO A 167 28.29 9.49 16.77
N GLU A 168 27.95 8.97 17.95
CA GLU A 168 26.64 9.08 18.62
C GLU A 168 25.41 8.73 17.75
N PRO A 169 25.41 7.59 17.02
CA PRO A 169 24.30 7.18 16.16
C PRO A 169 23.04 6.89 16.95
N LYS A 170 21.87 7.22 16.41
CA LYS A 170 20.57 7.00 17.05
C LYS A 170 19.67 6.19 16.12
N LEU A 171 18.81 5.35 16.71
CA LEU A 171 17.74 4.75 15.92
C LEU A 171 16.79 5.85 15.43
N LEU A 172 16.36 6.73 16.36
CA LEU A 172 15.46 7.85 16.11
C LEU A 172 16.06 9.18 16.61
N ILE A 173 15.78 10.26 15.88
CA ILE A 173 16.00 11.65 16.29
C ILE A 173 14.63 12.32 16.36
N ASP A 174 14.31 12.88 17.52
CA ASP A 174 13.03 13.53 17.85
C ASP A 174 11.78 12.65 17.65
N THR A 175 11.29 12.49 16.42
CA THR A 175 10.17 11.60 16.06
C THR A 175 10.28 11.13 14.61
N ILE A 176 9.81 9.91 14.36
CA ILE A 176 9.69 9.35 13.00
C ILE A 176 8.90 10.32 12.11
N SER A 177 9.44 10.63 10.94
CA SER A 177 8.85 11.55 9.96
C SER A 177 8.95 11.02 8.53
N ARG A 178 8.03 11.45 7.66
CA ARG A 178 8.05 11.10 6.23
C ARG A 178 9.25 11.70 5.48
N HIS A 179 9.85 12.78 5.98
CA HIS A 179 11.01 13.45 5.35
C HIS A 179 12.34 12.76 5.68
N ASP A 180 12.35 11.81 6.62
CA ASP A 180 13.56 11.08 7.00
C ASP A 180 13.97 10.15 5.85
N ILE A 181 12.99 9.57 5.15
CA ILE A 181 13.19 8.49 4.18
C ILE A 181 13.84 9.03 2.90
N VAL A 182 15.04 8.52 2.64
CA VAL A 182 15.79 8.66 1.39
C VAL A 182 16.14 7.27 0.86
N GLN A 183 15.70 6.95 -0.36
CA GLN A 183 16.02 5.70 -1.06
C GLN A 183 17.50 5.61 -1.47
N GLY A 184 18.05 4.40 -1.44
CA GLY A 184 19.40 4.08 -1.95
C GLY A 184 19.36 3.46 -3.34
N VAL A 185 20.29 2.55 -3.64
CA VAL A 185 20.40 1.90 -4.97
C VAL A 185 19.40 0.76 -5.22
N LEU A 186 18.54 0.44 -4.25
CA LEU A 186 17.61 -0.69 -4.32
C LEU A 186 16.27 -0.29 -4.97
N ALA A 187 15.69 -1.16 -5.80
CA ALA A 187 14.39 -0.91 -6.43
C ALA A 187 13.19 -1.31 -5.54
N ASP A 188 13.20 -0.87 -4.28
CA ASP A 188 12.17 -1.16 -3.26
C ASP A 188 11.28 0.05 -2.92
N CYS A 189 11.20 1.06 -3.78
CA CYS A 189 10.41 2.29 -3.59
C CYS A 189 8.96 2.06 -3.11
N TRP A 190 8.33 0.94 -3.50
CA TRP A 190 7.01 0.51 -3.02
C TRP A 190 6.95 0.30 -1.49
N PHE A 191 8.03 -0.18 -0.88
CA PHE A 191 8.18 -0.31 0.56
C PHE A 191 8.50 1.03 1.21
N LEU A 192 9.45 1.80 0.68
CA LEU A 192 9.84 3.09 1.25
C LEU A 192 8.72 4.15 1.19
N SER A 193 7.96 4.22 0.10
CA SER A 193 6.75 5.05 0.03
C SER A 193 5.62 4.55 0.94
N SER A 194 5.55 3.25 1.22
CA SER A 194 4.63 2.74 2.25
C SER A 194 5.09 3.12 3.67
N CYS A 195 6.40 3.10 3.95
CA CYS A 195 6.95 3.62 5.20
C CYS A 195 6.68 5.12 5.36
N ALA A 196 6.83 5.91 4.29
CA ALA A 196 6.53 7.36 4.29
C ALA A 196 5.04 7.63 4.50
N ALA A 197 4.15 6.83 3.90
CA ALA A 197 2.72 6.92 4.12
C ALA A 197 2.36 6.70 5.60
N VAL A 198 2.90 5.63 6.21
CA VAL A 198 2.66 5.27 7.62
C VAL A 198 3.36 6.21 8.61
N ALA A 199 4.51 6.79 8.24
CA ALA A 199 5.22 7.79 9.06
C ALA A 199 4.40 9.08 9.31
N GLN A 200 3.33 9.32 8.54
CA GLN A 200 2.35 10.38 8.83
C GLN A 200 1.54 10.12 10.12
N ARG A 201 1.62 8.91 10.67
CA ARG A 201 1.06 8.50 11.97
C ARG A 201 2.14 7.92 12.87
N PRO A 202 2.99 8.75 13.51
CA PRO A 202 4.06 8.29 14.39
C PRO A 202 3.55 7.47 15.59
N ASP A 203 2.30 7.67 16.01
CA ASP A 203 1.61 6.87 17.01
C ASP A 203 1.46 5.40 16.60
N LEU A 204 1.22 5.14 15.31
CA LEU A 204 1.10 3.80 14.75
C LEU A 204 2.47 3.23 14.38
N MET A 205 3.39 4.05 13.87
CA MET A 205 4.74 3.59 13.56
C MET A 205 5.53 3.19 14.83
N ARG A 206 5.17 3.69 16.02
CA ARG A 206 5.65 3.16 17.31
C ARG A 206 5.28 1.69 17.58
N ARG A 207 4.29 1.14 16.87
CA ARG A 207 3.98 -0.31 16.88
C ARG A 207 5.03 -1.11 16.10
N VAL A 208 5.56 -0.54 15.01
CA VAL A 208 6.60 -1.12 14.15
C VAL A 208 7.99 -0.93 14.78
N ILE A 209 8.28 0.28 15.27
CA ILE A 209 9.60 0.71 15.76
C ILE A 209 9.50 1.10 17.25
N ALA A 210 10.11 0.32 18.13
CA ALA A 210 10.20 0.69 19.55
C ALA A 210 11.21 1.86 19.71
N PRO A 211 10.85 2.94 20.45
CA PRO A 211 11.59 4.20 20.38
C PRO A 211 12.95 4.21 21.11
N TYR A 212 13.14 3.36 22.11
CA TYR A 212 14.41 3.26 22.84
C TYR A 212 15.13 1.95 22.50
N GLN A 213 16.08 2.03 21.56
CA GLN A 213 16.98 0.94 21.19
C GLN A 213 18.36 1.57 20.90
N PRO A 214 19.36 1.40 21.79
CA PRO A 214 20.65 2.07 21.64
C PRO A 214 21.48 1.47 20.50
N LEU A 215 22.18 2.31 19.73
CA LEU A 215 23.12 1.92 18.67
C LEU A 215 24.61 2.14 19.05
N TYR A 216 24.86 2.65 20.26
CA TYR A 216 26.18 2.85 20.86
C TYR A 216 26.06 2.98 22.38
N GLY A 217 27.19 2.96 23.09
CA GLY A 217 27.24 3.35 24.51
C GLY A 217 26.62 2.33 25.48
N MET A 218 26.03 2.83 26.57
CA MET A 218 25.48 1.99 27.63
C MET A 218 24.22 1.24 27.16
N GLY A 219 24.13 -0.04 27.48
CA GLY A 219 23.03 -0.92 27.05
C GLY A 219 23.14 -1.45 25.61
N TYR A 220 24.06 -0.92 24.80
CA TYR A 220 24.28 -1.37 23.43
C TYR A 220 24.71 -2.84 23.35
N ARG A 221 24.11 -3.58 22.40
CA ARG A 221 24.40 -4.99 22.11
C ARG A 221 24.49 -5.32 20.62
N GLY A 222 24.41 -4.33 19.72
CA GLY A 222 24.46 -4.54 18.28
C GLY A 222 23.26 -5.29 17.72
N ILE A 223 22.07 -5.05 18.28
CA ILE A 223 20.79 -5.68 17.90
C ILE A 223 19.67 -4.64 17.91
N VAL A 224 18.73 -4.74 16.96
CA VAL A 224 17.53 -3.92 16.86
C VAL A 224 16.32 -4.80 16.56
N ARG A 225 15.16 -4.45 17.13
CA ARG A 225 13.88 -5.14 16.98
C ARG A 225 12.86 -4.24 16.30
N PHE A 226 12.21 -4.81 15.29
CA PHE A 226 11.04 -4.26 14.62
C PHE A 226 9.82 -5.18 14.80
N ARG A 227 8.63 -4.70 14.47
CA ARG A 227 7.42 -5.53 14.34
C ARG A 227 6.77 -5.32 12.99
N PHE A 228 6.28 -6.41 12.42
CA PHE A 228 5.43 -6.39 11.24
C PHE A 228 4.18 -7.22 11.53
N TRP A 229 3.05 -6.88 10.94
CA TRP A 229 1.91 -7.78 10.90
C TRP A 229 2.13 -8.81 9.80
N ARG A 230 1.93 -10.09 10.11
CA ARG A 230 2.07 -11.19 9.15
C ARG A 230 0.94 -12.21 9.35
N PHE A 231 0.02 -12.24 8.38
CA PHE A 231 -1.00 -13.28 8.26
C PHE A 231 -1.85 -13.43 9.53
N GLY A 232 -2.33 -12.30 10.08
CA GLY A 232 -3.18 -12.24 11.27
C GLY A 232 -2.46 -11.92 12.59
N LYS A 233 -1.13 -12.11 12.72
CA LYS A 233 -0.40 -11.83 13.97
C LYS A 233 0.74 -10.81 13.82
N TRP A 234 0.96 -10.00 14.85
CA TRP A 234 2.06 -9.05 14.95
C TRP A 234 3.32 -9.70 15.51
N ILE A 235 4.28 -10.00 14.63
CA ILE A 235 5.53 -10.70 14.94
C ILE A 235 6.62 -9.74 15.41
N ASN A 236 7.68 -10.29 15.99
CA ASN A 236 8.94 -9.58 16.21
C ASN A 236 9.94 -9.97 15.11
N VAL A 237 10.76 -9.02 14.67
CA VAL A 237 11.90 -9.28 13.77
C VAL A 237 13.12 -8.62 14.39
N TYR A 238 14.12 -9.44 14.69
CA TYR A 238 15.41 -9.00 15.21
C TYR A 238 16.44 -9.05 14.10
N VAL A 239 17.27 -8.01 14.02
CA VAL A 239 18.47 -7.93 13.17
C VAL A 239 19.64 -7.43 13.99
N ASP A 240 20.87 -7.83 13.65
CA ASP A 240 22.03 -7.04 14.06
C ASP A 240 22.07 -5.70 13.31
N ASP A 241 22.82 -4.73 13.80
CA ASP A 241 22.94 -3.40 13.21
C ASP A 241 24.05 -3.25 12.16
N LEU A 242 24.60 -4.34 11.60
CA LEU A 242 25.50 -4.26 10.44
C LEU A 242 24.71 -3.86 9.19
N LEU A 243 25.11 -2.78 8.52
CA LEU A 243 24.47 -2.27 7.31
C LEU A 243 25.40 -2.40 6.08
N PRO A 244 24.87 -2.69 4.88
CA PRO A 244 25.64 -2.70 3.63
C PRO A 244 26.14 -1.30 3.27
N THR A 245 27.46 -1.21 3.04
CA THR A 245 28.17 0.04 2.75
C THR A 245 29.13 -0.13 1.57
N ARG A 246 29.47 1.00 0.94
CA ARG A 246 30.62 1.13 0.03
C ARG A 246 31.34 2.43 0.39
N GLU A 247 32.66 2.35 0.56
CA GLU A 247 33.52 3.51 0.92
C GLU A 247 33.09 4.25 2.21
N GLY A 248 32.37 3.56 3.10
CA GLY A 248 31.87 4.08 4.38
C GLY A 248 30.46 4.67 4.34
N GLU A 249 29.88 4.84 3.16
CA GLU A 249 28.49 5.32 2.96
C GLU A 249 27.51 4.15 2.80
N LEU A 250 26.24 4.34 3.19
CA LEU A 250 25.18 3.35 3.02
C LEU A 250 24.86 3.12 1.54
N LEU A 251 24.63 1.86 1.16
CA LEU A 251 24.23 1.49 -0.21
C LEU A 251 22.72 1.61 -0.45
N PHE A 252 21.93 1.22 0.54
CA PHE A 252 20.47 1.12 0.45
C PHE A 252 19.80 2.31 1.16
N SER A 253 18.57 2.18 1.63
CA SER A 253 17.84 3.29 2.26
C SER A 253 18.58 3.91 3.45
N ARG A 254 18.31 5.19 3.71
CA ARG A 254 18.92 5.95 4.81
C ARG A 254 17.99 7.05 5.32
N CYS A 255 18.35 7.60 6.48
CA CYS A 255 17.74 8.85 6.97
C CYS A 255 18.37 10.09 6.29
N SER A 256 17.62 11.20 6.31
CA SER A 256 18.08 12.53 5.92
C SER A 256 19.15 13.09 6.86
N ASP A 257 19.01 12.90 8.19
CA ASP A 257 20.12 13.11 9.14
C ASP A 257 21.00 11.86 9.16
N ARG A 258 22.29 12.01 8.85
CA ARG A 258 23.30 10.94 8.81
C ARG A 258 23.52 10.23 10.15
N ARG A 259 23.02 10.77 11.26
CA ARG A 259 23.10 10.17 12.61
C ARG A 259 21.89 9.30 12.94
N GLU A 260 20.85 9.31 12.11
CA GLU A 260 19.64 8.51 12.30
C GLU A 260 19.65 7.27 11.38
N PHE A 261 19.11 6.15 11.87
CA PHE A 261 19.26 4.85 11.19
C PHE A 261 17.97 4.01 11.10
N TRP A 262 16.80 4.53 11.51
CA TRP A 262 15.58 3.70 11.51
C TRP A 262 15.17 3.19 10.13
N VAL A 263 15.32 4.01 9.08
CA VAL A 263 14.93 3.62 7.71
C VAL A 263 15.78 2.43 7.24
N ALA A 264 17.11 2.56 7.30
CA ALA A 264 18.07 1.53 6.91
C ALA A 264 17.91 0.20 7.68
N LEU A 265 17.63 0.29 8.99
CA LEU A 265 17.46 -0.88 9.85
C LEU A 265 16.08 -1.52 9.71
N LEU A 266 15.03 -0.74 9.40
CA LEU A 266 13.69 -1.25 9.08
C LEU A 266 13.69 -1.97 7.72
N GLU A 267 14.34 -1.38 6.71
CA GLU A 267 14.59 -2.00 5.40
C GLU A 267 15.37 -3.31 5.58
N LYS A 268 16.45 -3.35 6.38
CA LYS A 268 17.16 -4.59 6.71
C LYS A 268 16.24 -5.65 7.35
N ALA A 269 15.40 -5.27 8.30
CA ALA A 269 14.47 -6.19 8.95
C ALA A 269 13.40 -6.72 7.97
N TYR A 270 12.97 -5.90 7.01
CA TYR A 270 12.06 -6.34 5.95
C TYR A 270 12.77 -7.23 4.90
N ALA A 271 14.02 -6.93 4.54
CA ALA A 271 14.87 -7.78 3.72
C ALA A 271 15.04 -9.18 4.35
N LYS A 272 15.32 -9.25 5.66
CA LYS A 272 15.35 -10.52 6.42
C LYS A 272 14.03 -11.29 6.33
N LEU A 273 12.87 -10.62 6.40
CA LEU A 273 11.55 -11.27 6.27
C LEU A 273 11.28 -11.88 4.88
N HIS A 274 11.96 -11.41 3.84
CA HIS A 274 11.79 -11.91 2.46
C HIS A 274 13.01 -12.69 1.94
N GLY A 275 14.10 -12.74 2.70
CA GLY A 275 15.27 -13.61 2.51
C GLY A 275 16.55 -12.91 2.04
N SER A 276 16.45 -11.71 1.45
CA SER A 276 17.58 -10.89 0.99
C SER A 276 17.10 -9.48 0.64
N TYR A 277 18.02 -8.53 0.43
CA TYR A 277 17.68 -7.21 -0.12
C TYR A 277 17.11 -7.30 -1.55
N GLU A 278 17.70 -8.12 -2.43
CA GLU A 278 17.17 -8.41 -3.79
C GLU A 278 15.72 -8.96 -3.76
N ALA A 279 15.29 -9.62 -2.67
CA ALA A 279 13.91 -10.08 -2.53
C ALA A 279 12.89 -8.92 -2.39
N LEU A 280 13.33 -7.72 -1.99
CA LEU A 280 12.49 -6.53 -1.90
C LEU A 280 12.16 -5.95 -3.28
N GLU A 281 13.08 -6.01 -4.23
CA GLU A 281 12.95 -5.35 -5.55
C GLU A 281 11.67 -5.73 -6.30
N GLY A 282 10.99 -4.75 -6.89
CA GLY A 282 9.72 -4.95 -7.57
C GLY A 282 8.60 -5.40 -6.63
N GLY A 283 7.61 -4.53 -6.39
CA GLY A 283 6.53 -4.83 -5.46
C GLY A 283 5.30 -3.96 -5.60
N GLN A 284 4.46 -4.01 -4.58
CA GLN A 284 3.12 -3.43 -4.56
C GLN A 284 2.92 -2.79 -3.20
N ALA A 285 2.62 -1.49 -3.15
CA ALA A 285 2.54 -0.76 -1.88
C ALA A 285 1.53 -1.40 -0.90
N MET A 286 0.43 -1.96 -1.41
CA MET A 286 -0.55 -2.72 -0.61
C MET A 286 0.07 -3.86 0.22
N ASP A 287 1.17 -4.48 -0.24
CA ASP A 287 1.83 -5.55 0.52
C ASP A 287 2.52 -5.00 1.78
N ALA A 288 3.21 -3.87 1.62
CA ALA A 288 3.96 -3.20 2.68
C ALA A 288 3.04 -2.44 3.63
N LEU A 289 2.02 -1.75 3.11
CA LEU A 289 1.01 -1.04 3.92
C LEU A 289 0.32 -2.00 4.90
N VAL A 290 -0.17 -3.15 4.44
CA VAL A 290 -0.77 -4.16 5.35
C VAL A 290 0.28 -4.75 6.32
N ASP A 291 1.53 -5.00 5.88
CA ASP A 291 2.60 -5.50 6.77
C ASP A 291 3.00 -4.48 7.87
N LEU A 292 2.85 -3.18 7.61
CA LEU A 292 3.18 -2.08 8.52
C LEU A 292 2.00 -1.62 9.40
N THR A 293 0.76 -1.99 9.07
CA THR A 293 -0.45 -1.42 9.71
C THR A 293 -1.45 -2.46 10.23
N SER A 294 -1.41 -3.71 9.75
CA SER A 294 -2.46 -4.73 9.86
C SER A 294 -3.81 -4.41 9.19
N GLY A 295 -3.88 -3.32 8.42
CA GLY A 295 -5.10 -2.83 7.79
C GLY A 295 -5.59 -3.63 6.57
N LEU A 296 -6.56 -3.05 5.86
CA LEU A 296 -6.97 -3.42 4.51
C LEU A 296 -6.23 -2.52 3.50
N SER A 297 -6.01 -2.96 2.26
CA SER A 297 -5.43 -2.12 1.21
C SER A 297 -6.07 -2.36 -0.14
N GLU A 298 -6.60 -1.30 -0.73
CA GLU A 298 -7.32 -1.31 -2.00
C GLU A 298 -6.47 -0.63 -3.07
N ARG A 299 -6.44 -1.18 -4.28
CA ARG A 299 -5.74 -0.63 -5.46
C ARG A 299 -6.77 -0.22 -6.49
N TYR A 300 -6.78 1.05 -6.86
CA TYR A 300 -7.58 1.58 -7.97
C TYR A 300 -6.66 1.89 -9.15
N ASP A 301 -7.00 1.34 -10.30
CA ASP A 301 -6.46 1.74 -11.60
C ASP A 301 -7.05 3.11 -11.98
N LEU A 302 -6.21 4.04 -12.45
CA LEU A 302 -6.61 5.43 -12.70
C LEU A 302 -7.22 5.65 -14.09
N GLU A 303 -6.97 4.76 -15.05
CA GLU A 303 -7.62 4.78 -16.38
C GLU A 303 -9.10 4.35 -16.27
N SER A 304 -9.41 3.45 -15.33
CA SER A 304 -10.73 2.87 -15.08
C SER A 304 -11.38 3.30 -13.75
N ALA A 305 -10.84 4.33 -13.11
CA ALA A 305 -11.30 4.85 -11.81
C ALA A 305 -12.77 5.33 -11.83
N PRO A 306 -13.51 5.15 -10.71
CA PRO A 306 -14.86 5.67 -10.59
C PRO A 306 -14.86 7.21 -10.49
N LEU A 307 -15.90 7.86 -11.02
CA LEU A 307 -15.99 9.33 -11.12
C LEU A 307 -15.89 10.08 -9.78
N ASN A 308 -16.18 9.40 -8.67
CA ASN A 308 -16.06 9.93 -7.30
C ASN A 308 -14.71 9.64 -6.63
N LEU A 309 -13.71 9.04 -7.29
CA LEU A 309 -12.43 8.67 -6.68
C LEU A 309 -11.72 9.86 -6.00
N TYR A 310 -11.81 11.09 -6.53
CA TYR A 310 -11.27 12.26 -5.82
C TYR A 310 -11.95 12.54 -4.48
N GLN A 311 -13.26 12.30 -4.39
CA GLN A 311 -14.04 12.51 -3.17
C GLN A 311 -13.71 11.44 -2.12
N PHE A 312 -13.53 10.18 -2.56
CA PHE A 312 -12.98 9.09 -1.75
C PHE A 312 -11.56 9.39 -1.25
N LEU A 313 -10.66 9.80 -2.13
CA LEU A 313 -9.28 10.22 -1.80
C LEU A 313 -9.25 11.36 -0.77
N LEU A 314 -10.13 12.35 -0.90
CA LEU A 314 -10.26 13.47 0.02
C LEU A 314 -10.73 13.00 1.42
N GLN A 315 -11.75 12.14 1.46
CA GLN A 315 -12.23 11.54 2.70
C GLN A 315 -11.17 10.64 3.35
N ALA A 316 -10.61 9.67 2.62
CA ALA A 316 -9.54 8.77 3.08
C ALA A 316 -8.32 9.53 3.63
N SER A 317 -7.84 10.56 2.91
CA SER A 317 -6.73 11.40 3.38
C SER A 317 -7.08 12.14 4.68
N SER A 318 -8.34 12.56 4.87
CA SER A 318 -8.80 13.23 6.10
C SER A 318 -9.11 12.27 7.25
N GLY A 319 -9.50 11.02 6.95
CA GLY A 319 -9.70 9.94 7.91
C GLY A 319 -8.39 9.32 8.41
N GLY A 320 -7.25 9.70 7.82
CA GLY A 320 -5.93 9.21 8.20
C GLY A 320 -5.58 7.85 7.59
N ALA A 321 -6.16 7.51 6.43
CA ALA A 321 -5.73 6.38 5.60
C ALA A 321 -4.34 6.64 5.00
N PHE A 322 -3.60 5.56 4.72
CA PHE A 322 -2.27 5.62 4.13
C PHE A 322 -2.39 5.47 2.62
N ILE A 323 -1.92 6.46 1.87
CA ILE A 323 -2.14 6.53 0.42
C ILE A 323 -0.79 6.58 -0.30
N THR A 324 -0.69 5.80 -1.38
CA THR A 324 0.49 5.71 -2.25
C THR A 324 0.01 5.60 -3.70
N CYS A 325 0.83 6.01 -4.66
CA CYS A 325 0.51 5.90 -6.09
C CYS A 325 1.74 5.39 -6.85
N SER A 326 1.57 4.88 -8.06
CA SER A 326 2.71 4.54 -8.91
C SER A 326 2.49 4.90 -10.38
N ARG A 327 3.59 5.13 -11.10
CA ARG A 327 3.58 5.44 -12.53
C ARG A 327 3.93 4.21 -13.35
N LYS A 328 3.20 4.01 -14.46
CA LYS A 328 3.46 2.99 -15.48
C LYS A 328 4.93 2.98 -15.89
N GLY A 329 5.50 1.79 -16.08
CA GLY A 329 6.88 1.62 -16.55
C GLY A 329 7.57 0.39 -15.97
N ASP A 330 8.84 0.20 -16.35
CA ASP A 330 9.69 -0.84 -15.77
C ASP A 330 10.41 -0.30 -14.54
N TRP A 331 10.25 -0.98 -13.40
CA TRP A 331 10.96 -0.66 -12.15
C TRP A 331 12.47 -0.83 -12.27
N GLN A 332 12.95 -1.64 -13.23
CA GLN A 332 14.38 -1.76 -13.55
C GLN A 332 14.95 -0.51 -14.23
N MET A 333 14.09 0.37 -14.74
CA MET A 333 14.43 1.65 -15.37
C MET A 333 14.01 2.86 -14.52
N ALA A 334 13.59 2.65 -13.26
CA ALA A 334 13.22 3.69 -12.32
C ALA A 334 14.45 4.39 -11.70
N ASN A 335 15.36 4.91 -12.55
CA ASN A 335 16.62 5.55 -12.16
C ASN A 335 16.78 6.99 -12.68
N ALA A 336 15.84 7.50 -13.47
CA ALA A 336 15.81 8.86 -13.99
C ALA A 336 14.37 9.37 -14.10
N ALA A 337 14.19 10.69 -13.98
CA ALA A 337 12.92 11.35 -14.23
C ALA A 337 12.75 11.77 -15.71
N ASP A 338 11.50 11.85 -16.13
CA ASP A 338 11.09 12.46 -17.40
C ASP A 338 11.16 14.00 -17.34
N PRO A 339 10.91 14.72 -18.45
CA PRO A 339 10.94 16.20 -18.46
C PRO A 339 9.90 16.86 -17.53
N ASN A 340 8.84 16.14 -17.13
CA ASN A 340 7.87 16.61 -16.14
C ASN A 340 8.38 16.40 -14.69
N GLY A 341 9.58 15.85 -14.49
CA GLY A 341 10.18 15.60 -13.18
C GLY A 341 9.67 14.33 -12.49
N LEU A 342 9.02 13.43 -13.23
CA LEU A 342 8.44 12.21 -12.70
C LEU A 342 9.15 10.95 -13.20
N VAL A 343 9.34 9.97 -12.33
CA VAL A 343 10.05 8.71 -12.60
C VAL A 343 9.05 7.64 -13.05
N SER A 344 9.34 6.90 -14.12
CA SER A 344 8.51 5.79 -14.60
C SER A 344 8.79 4.50 -13.82
N GLY A 345 7.80 3.61 -13.67
CA GLY A 345 7.95 2.35 -12.93
C GLY A 345 8.16 2.54 -11.42
N HIS A 346 7.84 3.71 -10.87
CA HIS A 346 8.21 4.16 -9.54
C HIS A 346 6.99 4.43 -8.64
N ALA A 347 7.14 4.16 -7.34
CA ALA A 347 6.09 4.30 -6.35
C ALA A 347 6.31 5.51 -5.43
N TYR A 348 5.30 6.36 -5.34
CA TYR A 348 5.26 7.61 -4.59
C TYR A 348 4.28 7.52 -3.41
N THR A 349 4.42 8.42 -2.45
CA THR A 349 3.45 8.59 -1.34
C THR A 349 2.45 9.69 -1.68
N VAL A 350 1.18 9.55 -1.33
CA VAL A 350 0.23 10.68 -1.31
C VAL A 350 0.12 11.17 0.13
N THR A 351 0.50 12.43 0.36
CA THR A 351 0.68 13.00 1.71
C THR A 351 -0.36 14.06 2.08
N ALA A 352 -1.21 14.46 1.14
CA ALA A 352 -2.45 15.20 1.38
C ALA A 352 -3.34 15.18 0.12
N VAL A 353 -4.65 15.34 0.32
CA VAL A 353 -5.64 15.60 -0.74
C VAL A 353 -6.48 16.80 -0.32
N ALA A 354 -6.62 17.82 -1.17
CA ALA A 354 -7.22 19.09 -0.74
C ALA A 354 -8.00 19.82 -1.85
N LYS A 355 -9.26 20.17 -1.56
CA LYS A 355 -10.11 21.01 -2.43
C LYS A 355 -9.88 22.50 -2.10
N VAL A 356 -8.83 23.07 -2.69
CA VAL A 356 -8.30 24.40 -2.37
C VAL A 356 -9.18 25.53 -2.95
N PRO A 357 -9.65 26.49 -2.14
CA PRO A 357 -10.32 27.70 -2.62
C PRO A 357 -9.32 28.72 -3.21
N MET A 358 -9.75 29.45 -4.23
CA MET A 358 -9.00 30.57 -4.82
C MET A 358 -9.68 31.91 -4.54
N LYS A 359 -8.93 33.01 -4.63
CA LYS A 359 -9.47 34.38 -4.53
C LYS A 359 -10.57 34.69 -5.56
N GLU A 360 -10.54 34.07 -6.74
CA GLU A 360 -11.57 34.24 -7.78
C GLU A 360 -12.89 33.50 -7.46
N GLY A 361 -12.96 32.78 -6.33
CA GLY A 361 -14.17 32.08 -5.85
C GLY A 361 -14.39 30.68 -6.43
N ASN A 362 -13.61 30.30 -7.44
CA ASN A 362 -13.49 28.91 -7.88
C ASN A 362 -12.70 28.06 -6.86
N LYS A 363 -12.75 26.73 -7.03
CA LYS A 363 -12.00 25.76 -6.24
C LYS A 363 -11.28 24.81 -7.17
N VAL A 364 -10.08 24.39 -6.80
CA VAL A 364 -9.29 23.36 -7.51
C VAL A 364 -9.17 22.11 -6.64
N ASN A 365 -8.98 20.96 -7.28
CA ASN A 365 -8.73 19.68 -6.61
C ASN A 365 -7.23 19.36 -6.70
N LEU A 366 -6.50 19.42 -5.59
CA LEU A 366 -5.06 19.11 -5.55
C LEU A 366 -4.76 17.83 -4.79
N VAL A 367 -3.65 17.20 -5.16
CA VAL A 367 -3.02 16.06 -4.47
C VAL A 367 -1.57 16.44 -4.17
N ARG A 368 -1.10 16.20 -2.93
CA ARG A 368 0.31 16.33 -2.53
C ARG A 368 0.96 14.97 -2.56
N ILE A 369 2.12 14.88 -3.18
CA ILE A 369 2.81 13.64 -3.51
C ILE A 369 4.28 13.74 -3.10
N ARG A 370 4.83 12.68 -2.48
CA ARG A 370 6.24 12.57 -2.12
C ARG A 370 6.98 11.53 -2.97
N ASN A 371 8.10 11.92 -3.56
CA ASN A 371 9.12 11.03 -4.10
C ASN A 371 9.97 10.42 -2.96
N PRO A 372 10.08 9.09 -2.81
CA PRO A 372 10.91 8.47 -1.76
C PRO A 372 12.42 8.70 -1.93
N TRP A 373 12.86 9.29 -3.05
CA TRP A 373 14.25 9.75 -3.21
C TRP A 373 14.60 10.94 -2.30
N GLY A 374 13.61 11.74 -1.88
CA GLY A 374 13.81 12.83 -0.91
C GLY A 374 14.76 13.92 -1.36
N ASN A 375 14.70 14.28 -2.65
CA ASN A 375 15.56 15.27 -3.30
C ASN A 375 14.78 16.10 -4.33
N ASP A 376 15.50 16.93 -5.06
CA ASP A 376 15.08 17.86 -6.13
C ASP A 376 14.37 17.24 -7.36
N VAL A 377 14.07 15.94 -7.34
CA VAL A 377 13.35 15.24 -8.42
C VAL A 377 11.85 15.29 -8.14
N GLU A 378 11.26 16.43 -8.51
CA GLU A 378 9.89 16.83 -8.25
C GLU A 378 9.14 17.25 -9.52
N TRP A 379 7.81 17.29 -9.45
CA TRP A 379 6.93 17.68 -10.55
C TRP A 379 7.19 19.11 -11.07
N ASN A 380 7.54 19.22 -12.36
CA ASN A 380 7.76 20.49 -13.06
C ASN A 380 6.47 21.15 -13.61
N GLY A 381 5.33 20.46 -13.52
CA GLY A 381 4.06 20.92 -14.10
C GLY A 381 3.29 21.93 -13.24
N SER A 382 1.98 22.06 -13.45
CA SER A 382 1.14 23.02 -12.70
C SER A 382 1.00 22.61 -11.23
N TRP A 383 1.02 23.60 -10.33
CA TRP A 383 0.99 23.52 -8.86
C TRP A 383 2.30 23.11 -8.16
N ASN A 384 3.42 22.98 -8.90
CA ASN A 384 4.74 22.86 -8.28
C ASN A 384 5.06 24.02 -7.32
N ASP A 385 6.03 23.84 -6.42
CA ASP A 385 6.37 24.79 -5.36
C ASP A 385 6.68 26.21 -5.87
N ASN A 386 7.24 26.32 -7.07
CA ASN A 386 7.61 27.58 -7.70
C ASN A 386 6.51 28.22 -8.56
N ASP A 387 5.40 27.52 -8.82
CA ASP A 387 4.28 27.99 -9.65
C ASP A 387 3.70 29.33 -9.13
N SER A 388 3.43 30.25 -10.06
CA SER A 388 2.81 31.54 -9.76
C SER A 388 1.35 31.40 -9.34
N ARG A 389 0.65 30.31 -9.69
CA ARG A 389 -0.74 30.03 -9.25
C ARG A 389 -0.92 30.06 -7.73
N TRP A 390 0.14 29.75 -6.99
CA TRP A 390 0.18 29.92 -5.54
C TRP A 390 -0.01 31.37 -5.07
N SER A 391 0.00 32.39 -5.94
CA SER A 391 -0.42 33.74 -5.56
C SER A 391 -1.90 33.80 -5.20
N GLU A 392 -2.75 32.95 -5.81
CA GLU A 392 -4.22 33.01 -5.68
C GLU A 392 -4.80 32.16 -4.55
N VAL A 393 -3.95 31.44 -3.83
CA VAL A 393 -4.24 30.80 -2.54
C VAL A 393 -3.81 31.73 -1.41
N ASP A 394 -4.69 31.97 -0.44
CA ASP A 394 -4.39 32.81 0.71
C ASP A 394 -3.40 32.16 1.71
N LEU A 395 -2.87 32.97 2.63
CA LEU A 395 -1.84 32.52 3.58
C LEU A 395 -2.34 31.55 4.65
N HIS A 396 -3.64 31.57 5.00
CA HIS A 396 -4.22 30.64 5.97
C HIS A 396 -4.42 29.27 5.32
N THR A 397 -5.02 29.24 4.12
CA THR A 397 -5.15 28.01 3.34
C THR A 397 -3.79 27.38 3.06
N LYS A 398 -2.77 28.17 2.67
CA LYS A 398 -1.40 27.66 2.49
C LYS A 398 -0.80 27.02 3.74
N HIS A 399 -1.07 27.58 4.92
CA HIS A 399 -0.60 27.01 6.18
C HIS A 399 -1.27 25.67 6.49
N GLU A 400 -2.57 25.52 6.17
CA GLU A 400 -3.30 24.24 6.33
C GLU A 400 -2.82 23.17 5.35
N LEU A 401 -2.40 23.57 4.14
CA LEU A 401 -1.75 22.69 3.14
C LEU A 401 -0.28 22.34 3.47
N GLU A 402 0.24 22.84 4.60
CA GLU A 402 1.65 22.85 4.98
C GLU A 402 2.60 23.39 3.87
N TRP A 403 2.09 24.19 2.91
CA TRP A 403 2.79 24.56 1.68
C TRP A 403 4.11 25.30 1.96
N ARG A 404 5.16 24.89 1.25
CA ARG A 404 6.53 25.39 1.39
C ARG A 404 7.12 25.64 -0.01
N ARG A 405 8.43 25.95 -0.04
CA ARG A 405 9.27 25.93 -1.23
C ARG A 405 10.53 25.18 -0.86
N ARG A 406 10.60 23.89 -1.20
CA ARG A 406 11.68 23.00 -0.78
C ARG A 406 11.90 21.87 -1.75
N ASP A 407 13.16 21.66 -2.09
CA ASP A 407 13.63 20.51 -2.85
C ASP A 407 13.76 19.29 -1.88
N ASP A 408 12.63 18.80 -1.33
CA ASP A 408 12.57 17.70 -0.34
C ASP A 408 11.75 16.45 -0.78
N GLY A 409 11.32 16.47 -2.04
CA GLY A 409 10.60 15.42 -2.73
C GLY A 409 9.08 15.55 -2.66
N GLU A 410 8.54 16.51 -1.90
CA GLU A 410 7.10 16.77 -1.77
C GLU A 410 6.61 17.89 -2.69
N PHE A 411 5.75 17.56 -3.65
CA PHE A 411 5.12 18.53 -4.56
C PHE A 411 3.60 18.41 -4.55
N TRP A 412 2.92 19.47 -4.99
CA TRP A 412 1.49 19.45 -5.31
C TRP A 412 1.24 19.36 -6.81
N MET A 413 0.18 18.67 -7.20
CA MET A 413 -0.35 18.69 -8.57
C MET A 413 -1.88 18.73 -8.59
N GLU A 414 -2.47 19.10 -9.73
CA GLU A 414 -3.93 19.04 -9.90
C GLU A 414 -4.41 17.61 -10.14
N TYR A 415 -5.57 17.23 -9.63
CA TYR A 415 -6.10 15.86 -9.74
C TYR A 415 -6.26 15.37 -11.20
N LYS A 416 -6.55 16.28 -12.15
CA LYS A 416 -6.58 15.94 -13.59
C LYS A 416 -5.22 15.52 -14.16
N ASP A 417 -4.14 16.04 -13.57
CA ASP A 417 -2.78 15.72 -13.95
C ASP A 417 -2.38 14.43 -13.25
N PHE A 418 -2.73 14.26 -11.97
CA PHE A 418 -2.56 12.99 -11.23
C PHE A 418 -3.15 11.79 -12.00
N CYS A 419 -4.40 11.88 -12.48
CA CYS A 419 -5.05 10.80 -13.25
C CYS A 419 -4.46 10.57 -14.65
N ARG A 420 -3.55 11.43 -15.13
CA ARG A 420 -2.88 11.27 -16.43
C ARG A 420 -1.44 10.78 -16.26
N GLU A 421 -0.75 11.24 -15.23
CA GLU A 421 0.65 10.90 -15.01
C GLU A 421 0.84 9.59 -14.23
N PHE A 422 -0.13 9.15 -13.42
CA PHE A 422 -0.06 7.93 -12.61
C PHE A 422 -0.99 6.84 -13.15
N GLU A 423 -0.61 5.58 -12.94
CA GLU A 423 -1.37 4.39 -13.38
C GLU A 423 -2.32 3.88 -12.29
N GLU A 424 -1.90 3.97 -11.03
CA GLU A 424 -2.65 3.42 -9.89
C GLU A 424 -2.55 4.32 -8.66
N VAL A 425 -3.57 4.20 -7.79
CA VAL A 425 -3.52 4.66 -6.40
C VAL A 425 -3.91 3.51 -5.47
N THR A 426 -3.08 3.28 -4.45
CA THR A 426 -3.32 2.33 -3.36
C THR A 426 -3.69 3.09 -2.10
N ILE A 427 -4.80 2.72 -1.48
CA ILE A 427 -5.37 3.34 -0.27
C ILE A 427 -5.48 2.26 0.81
N CYS A 428 -4.97 2.54 2.02
CA CYS A 428 -4.96 1.60 3.13
C CYS A 428 -5.63 2.19 4.39
N THR A 429 -6.67 1.50 4.85
CA THR A 429 -7.44 1.81 6.05
C THR A 429 -7.07 0.84 7.19
N LEU A 430 -7.12 1.30 8.45
CA LEU A 430 -6.79 0.47 9.62
C LEU A 430 -7.87 -0.56 9.95
N GLY A 431 -9.12 -0.22 9.68
CA GLY A 431 -10.27 -1.11 9.77
C GLY A 431 -10.81 -1.44 8.37
N PRO A 432 -12.01 -2.03 8.30
CA PRO A 432 -12.84 -1.93 7.11
C PRO A 432 -13.25 -0.46 6.89
N ASP A 433 -13.78 -0.17 5.71
CA ASP A 433 -14.38 1.12 5.31
C ASP A 433 -15.60 0.71 4.47
N PHE A 434 -16.69 0.28 5.12
CA PHE A 434 -17.66 -0.65 4.52
C PHE A 434 -18.42 -0.09 3.32
N ASP A 435 -18.82 1.17 3.36
CA ASP A 435 -19.53 1.83 2.27
C ASP A 435 -18.58 2.39 1.19
N GLY A 436 -17.27 2.40 1.45
CA GLY A 436 -16.28 2.94 0.52
C GLY A 436 -16.33 4.47 0.48
N ASP A 437 -16.54 5.12 1.62
CA ASP A 437 -16.39 6.57 1.79
C ASP A 437 -14.93 6.98 2.06
N GLY A 438 -14.11 6.07 2.57
CA GLY A 438 -12.66 6.22 2.84
C GLY A 438 -12.32 6.27 4.33
N VAL A 439 -13.31 6.33 5.22
CA VAL A 439 -13.14 6.37 6.68
C VAL A 439 -13.33 4.98 7.27
N ALA A 440 -12.39 4.55 8.11
CA ALA A 440 -12.47 3.23 8.71
C ALA A 440 -13.45 3.17 9.90
N GLU A 441 -14.33 2.16 9.95
CA GLU A 441 -15.26 1.99 11.09
C GLU A 441 -14.60 1.37 12.34
N GLU A 442 -15.28 1.47 13.49
CA GLU A 442 -14.81 0.90 14.75
C GLU A 442 -14.73 -0.65 14.67
N ALA A 443 -13.51 -1.18 14.72
CA ALA A 443 -13.22 -2.60 14.50
C ALA A 443 -13.61 -3.51 15.68
N GLY A 444 -14.92 -3.69 15.92
CA GLY A 444 -15.47 -4.70 16.82
C GLY A 444 -15.84 -6.04 16.16
N MET A 445 -15.82 -6.10 14.83
CA MET A 445 -16.44 -7.15 14.02
C MET A 445 -15.49 -7.69 12.94
N VAL A 446 -14.39 -8.34 13.37
CA VAL A 446 -13.37 -8.89 12.44
C VAL A 446 -12.98 -10.30 12.87
N LYS A 447 -13.01 -11.25 11.93
CA LYS A 447 -12.61 -12.64 12.16
C LYS A 447 -11.72 -13.12 11.00
N ALA A 448 -10.59 -13.74 11.34
CA ALA A 448 -9.67 -14.31 10.37
C ALA A 448 -9.56 -15.83 10.57
N ILE A 449 -9.57 -16.58 9.47
CA ILE A 449 -9.42 -18.04 9.47
C ILE A 449 -8.38 -18.45 8.44
N ARG A 450 -7.59 -19.49 8.74
CA ARG A 450 -6.53 -20.00 7.86
C ARG A 450 -6.96 -21.30 7.18
N GLY A 451 -6.39 -21.56 6.01
CA GLY A 451 -6.65 -22.78 5.25
C GLY A 451 -5.45 -23.22 4.40
N LYS A 452 -5.54 -24.45 3.87
CA LYS A 452 -4.54 -25.10 3.01
C LYS A 452 -5.22 -25.62 1.73
N TRP A 453 -4.74 -25.20 0.56
CA TRP A 453 -4.95 -25.91 -0.70
C TRP A 453 -3.93 -27.06 -0.75
N GLU A 454 -4.39 -28.29 -0.49
CA GLU A 454 -3.60 -29.51 -0.49
C GLU A 454 -3.77 -30.28 -1.79
N VAL A 455 -2.68 -30.76 -2.38
CA VAL A 455 -2.71 -31.57 -3.60
C VAL A 455 -2.84 -33.06 -3.23
N PRO A 456 -3.76 -33.83 -3.82
CA PRO A 456 -4.85 -33.45 -4.73
C PRO A 456 -6.19 -33.19 -4.00
N LYS A 457 -6.20 -33.15 -2.66
CA LYS A 457 -7.42 -33.16 -1.83
C LYS A 457 -8.29 -31.90 -1.98
N THR A 458 -7.69 -30.72 -1.81
CA THR A 458 -8.41 -29.42 -1.69
C THR A 458 -7.88 -28.35 -2.63
N SER A 459 -6.88 -28.66 -3.47
CA SER A 459 -6.40 -27.82 -4.56
C SER A 459 -7.35 -27.89 -5.78
N GLY A 460 -8.58 -27.43 -5.63
CA GLY A 460 -9.67 -27.63 -6.60
C GLY A 460 -9.60 -26.78 -7.87
N GLY A 461 -8.93 -25.63 -7.82
CA GLY A 461 -8.94 -24.68 -8.93
C GLY A 461 -10.25 -23.89 -9.03
N SER A 462 -10.42 -23.12 -10.10
CA SER A 462 -11.59 -22.26 -10.34
C SER A 462 -12.83 -23.02 -10.86
N ARG A 463 -13.98 -22.32 -10.96
CA ARG A 463 -15.27 -22.85 -11.48
C ARG A 463 -15.21 -23.43 -12.90
N ASN A 464 -14.12 -23.22 -13.63
CA ASN A 464 -13.84 -23.85 -14.94
C ASN A 464 -13.92 -25.38 -14.93
N ASN A 465 -13.79 -26.03 -13.76
CA ASN A 465 -14.15 -27.44 -13.56
C ASN A 465 -14.90 -27.59 -12.24
N LEU A 466 -16.22 -27.80 -12.28
CA LEU A 466 -17.05 -27.87 -11.06
C LEU A 466 -16.76 -29.10 -10.18
N GLU A 467 -16.34 -30.24 -10.74
CA GLU A 467 -15.97 -31.44 -9.98
C GLU A 467 -14.68 -31.28 -9.17
N LEU A 468 -13.77 -30.43 -9.65
CA LEU A 468 -12.56 -30.06 -8.92
C LEU A 468 -12.84 -28.86 -7.99
N PHE A 469 -13.59 -27.85 -8.45
CA PHE A 469 -13.97 -26.68 -7.66
C PHE A 469 -14.67 -27.06 -6.35
N ALA A 470 -15.56 -28.06 -6.38
CA ALA A 470 -16.24 -28.57 -5.19
C ALA A 470 -15.30 -29.10 -4.08
N ARG A 471 -14.07 -29.47 -4.45
CA ARG A 471 -13.06 -30.00 -3.54
C ARG A 471 -12.33 -28.91 -2.76
N ASN A 472 -12.34 -27.66 -3.23
CA ASN A 472 -11.78 -26.54 -2.48
C ASN A 472 -12.36 -26.50 -1.05
N PRO A 473 -11.62 -25.96 -0.07
CA PRO A 473 -12.16 -25.71 1.25
C PRO A 473 -13.39 -24.79 1.15
N GLN A 474 -14.35 -24.95 2.05
CA GLN A 474 -15.59 -24.17 2.07
C GLN A 474 -15.77 -23.58 3.47
N TYR A 475 -16.04 -22.29 3.57
CA TYR A 475 -16.19 -21.60 4.85
C TYR A 475 -17.59 -21.03 4.98
N LEU A 476 -18.30 -21.42 6.03
CA LEU A 476 -19.59 -20.86 6.38
C LEU A 476 -19.39 -19.50 7.04
N LEU A 477 -19.91 -18.45 6.40
CA LEU A 477 -20.17 -17.15 6.99
C LEU A 477 -21.65 -17.08 7.38
N SER A 478 -21.95 -16.82 8.65
CA SER A 478 -23.32 -16.65 9.15
C SER A 478 -23.49 -15.23 9.67
N VAL A 479 -24.34 -14.44 9.03
CA VAL A 479 -24.56 -13.03 9.37
C VAL A 479 -25.90 -12.89 10.08
N TYR A 480 -25.91 -12.19 11.22
CA TYR A 480 -27.09 -12.04 12.07
C TYR A 480 -27.72 -10.65 11.94
N GLU A 481 -29.03 -10.55 12.18
CA GLU A 481 -29.75 -9.27 12.14
C GLU A 481 -29.29 -8.37 13.30
N HIS A 482 -29.09 -7.08 13.00
CA HIS A 482 -28.54 -6.11 13.94
C HIS A 482 -29.21 -4.74 13.71
N GLU A 483 -29.75 -4.14 14.77
CA GLU A 483 -30.29 -2.78 14.71
C GLU A 483 -29.15 -1.74 14.64
N ILE A 484 -28.61 -1.52 13.43
CA ILE A 484 -27.56 -0.52 13.22
C ILE A 484 -28.11 0.88 13.54
N LYS A 485 -27.70 1.43 14.69
CA LYS A 485 -27.97 2.82 15.09
C LYS A 485 -27.11 3.80 14.30
N ARG A 486 -27.28 3.87 12.97
CA ARG A 486 -26.66 4.93 12.15
C ARG A 486 -27.14 6.29 12.69
N ASP A 487 -26.21 7.19 13.01
CA ASP A 487 -26.53 8.46 13.68
C ASP A 487 -27.42 9.33 12.80
N GLN A 488 -28.50 9.90 13.37
CA GLN A 488 -29.64 10.47 12.64
C GLN A 488 -29.36 11.84 11.97
N ARG A 489 -28.11 12.11 11.59
CA ARG A 489 -27.60 13.43 11.19
C ARG A 489 -27.40 13.63 9.69
N LYS A 490 -27.52 12.59 8.86
CA LYS A 490 -27.41 12.69 7.38
C LYS A 490 -28.74 12.40 6.66
N ASP A 491 -29.58 11.53 7.19
CA ASP A 491 -30.75 11.00 6.47
C ASP A 491 -31.97 11.93 6.53
N SER A 492 -32.06 12.82 5.54
CA SER A 492 -33.30 13.53 5.23
C SER A 492 -34.25 12.61 4.45
N VAL A 493 -35.44 12.36 5.03
CA VAL A 493 -36.56 11.58 4.46
C VAL A 493 -36.39 10.04 4.52
N GLY A 494 -36.85 9.46 5.63
CA GLY A 494 -37.63 8.22 5.56
C GLY A 494 -36.90 6.88 5.47
N SER A 495 -35.59 6.83 5.66
CA SER A 495 -34.80 5.59 5.69
C SER A 495 -35.32 4.61 6.74
N ILE A 496 -35.97 3.54 6.30
CA ILE A 496 -36.12 2.32 7.10
C ILE A 496 -34.70 1.75 7.29
N GLY A 497 -34.35 1.35 8.52
CA GLY A 497 -33.02 0.83 8.83
C GLY A 497 -32.61 -0.30 7.88
N SER A 498 -31.34 -0.30 7.44
CA SER A 498 -30.84 -1.32 6.52
C SER A 498 -31.03 -2.71 7.12
N ARG A 499 -31.68 -3.59 6.36
CA ARG A 499 -31.73 -5.04 6.64
C ARG A 499 -30.61 -5.81 5.93
N TYR A 500 -29.58 -5.10 5.46
CA TYR A 500 -28.36 -5.65 4.90
C TYR A 500 -27.17 -5.23 5.76
N CYS A 501 -26.33 -6.21 6.07
CA CYS A 501 -25.02 -6.04 6.67
C CYS A 501 -24.02 -5.72 5.56
N CYS A 502 -23.20 -4.68 5.75
CA CYS A 502 -22.07 -4.45 4.88
C CYS A 502 -20.91 -5.36 5.32
N ALA A 503 -20.33 -6.09 4.37
CA ALA A 503 -19.25 -7.05 4.63
C ALA A 503 -18.09 -6.88 3.65
N VAL A 504 -16.86 -6.98 4.15
CA VAL A 504 -15.65 -7.11 3.32
C VAL A 504 -15.03 -8.48 3.56
N ILE A 505 -14.85 -9.23 2.48
CA ILE A 505 -14.21 -10.56 2.49
C ILE A 505 -12.89 -10.42 1.73
N ALA A 506 -11.77 -10.77 2.37
CA ALA A 506 -10.44 -10.75 1.78
C ALA A 506 -9.76 -12.11 1.88
N LEU A 507 -9.07 -12.53 0.81
CA LEU A 507 -8.34 -13.80 0.69
C LEU A 507 -6.86 -13.52 0.42
N MET A 508 -6.00 -13.80 1.41
CA MET A 508 -4.55 -13.61 1.34
C MET A 508 -3.81 -14.94 1.17
N GLN A 509 -2.90 -15.03 0.19
CA GLN A 509 -1.97 -16.17 0.04
C GLN A 509 -0.71 -15.98 0.90
N VAL A 510 -0.34 -17.01 1.65
CA VAL A 510 0.61 -16.93 2.77
C VAL A 510 2.06 -17.26 2.35
N ARG A 511 3.04 -16.58 2.96
CA ARG A 511 4.50 -16.84 2.85
C ARG A 511 5.04 -16.92 1.39
N ARG A 512 4.45 -16.20 0.42
CA ARG A 512 4.86 -16.30 -1.01
C ARG A 512 6.10 -15.48 -1.42
N ARG A 513 6.29 -14.23 -0.95
CA ARG A 513 7.43 -13.39 -1.41
C ARG A 513 8.80 -13.98 -1.03
N CYS A 514 8.94 -14.59 0.14
CA CYS A 514 10.14 -15.35 0.53
C CYS A 514 10.37 -16.63 -0.30
N MET A 515 9.43 -17.02 -1.18
CA MET A 515 9.64 -18.06 -2.20
C MET A 515 10.09 -17.50 -3.56
N LYS A 516 10.46 -16.21 -3.67
CA LYS A 516 11.14 -15.65 -4.86
C LYS A 516 12.42 -16.41 -5.19
N HIS A 517 13.27 -16.68 -4.19
CA HIS A 517 14.54 -17.38 -4.36
C HIS A 517 14.39 -18.79 -5.00
N PRO A 518 13.42 -19.64 -4.59
CA PRO A 518 13.08 -20.88 -5.32
C PRO A 518 12.13 -20.66 -6.53
N GLY A 519 12.08 -19.46 -7.12
CA GLY A 519 11.37 -19.17 -8.37
C GLY A 519 9.84 -19.17 -8.32
N ARG A 520 9.22 -19.25 -7.13
CA ARG A 520 7.76 -19.40 -7.00
C ARG A 520 7.06 -18.04 -7.02
N LYS A 521 6.44 -17.72 -8.16
CA LYS A 521 5.56 -16.55 -8.33
C LYS A 521 4.30 -16.66 -7.45
N MET A 522 3.64 -15.52 -7.19
CA MET A 522 2.28 -15.48 -6.65
C MET A 522 1.33 -16.30 -7.54
N MET A 523 0.35 -16.97 -6.92
CA MET A 523 -0.70 -17.68 -7.67
C MET A 523 -1.81 -16.71 -8.04
N GLN A 524 -2.47 -16.94 -9.17
CA GLN A 524 -3.79 -16.34 -9.42
C GLN A 524 -4.79 -16.93 -8.42
N VAL A 525 -5.36 -16.08 -7.57
CA VAL A 525 -6.29 -16.45 -6.49
C VAL A 525 -7.60 -15.66 -6.61
N GLY A 526 -8.67 -16.27 -6.12
CA GLY A 526 -9.99 -15.67 -6.06
C GLY A 526 -10.91 -16.44 -5.11
N PHE A 527 -12.08 -15.89 -4.82
CA PHE A 527 -13.12 -16.61 -4.08
C PHE A 527 -14.50 -16.31 -4.65
N VAL A 528 -15.44 -17.21 -4.37
CA VAL A 528 -16.85 -17.12 -4.76
C VAL A 528 -17.71 -17.32 -3.51
N VAL A 529 -18.83 -16.60 -3.43
CA VAL A 529 -19.78 -16.63 -2.31
C VAL A 529 -21.14 -17.13 -2.80
N TYR A 530 -21.70 -18.10 -2.10
CA TYR A 530 -23.04 -18.64 -2.33
C TYR A 530 -23.91 -18.53 -1.08
N ARG A 531 -25.18 -18.19 -1.24
CA ARG A 531 -26.16 -18.40 -0.17
C ARG A 531 -26.42 -19.89 0.06
N THR A 532 -26.67 -20.28 1.32
CA THR A 532 -27.16 -21.62 1.70
C THR A 532 -28.27 -21.50 2.74
N GLU A 533 -29.27 -22.38 2.63
CA GLU A 533 -30.29 -22.55 3.68
C GLU A 533 -29.95 -23.75 4.61
N ASP A 534 -28.85 -24.46 4.32
CA ASP A 534 -28.28 -25.52 5.17
C ASP A 534 -26.87 -25.11 5.65
N PRO A 535 -26.70 -24.67 6.91
CA PRO A 535 -25.40 -24.28 7.48
C PRO A 535 -24.54 -25.46 7.97
N LYS A 536 -24.94 -26.71 7.71
CA LYS A 536 -24.20 -27.92 8.11
C LYS A 536 -23.63 -28.70 6.92
N ARG A 537 -24.18 -28.51 5.72
CA ARG A 537 -23.80 -29.23 4.50
C ARG A 537 -22.84 -28.42 3.62
N ARG A 538 -21.85 -29.09 3.03
CA ARG A 538 -21.02 -28.54 1.96
C ARG A 538 -21.77 -28.48 0.64
N LEU A 539 -21.52 -27.42 -0.13
CA LEU A 539 -22.06 -27.26 -1.48
C LEU A 539 -21.39 -28.26 -2.44
N SER A 540 -22.21 -28.86 -3.28
CA SER A 540 -21.87 -29.90 -4.25
C SER A 540 -21.87 -29.36 -5.68
N VAL A 541 -21.43 -30.18 -6.63
CA VAL A 541 -21.49 -29.86 -8.08
C VAL A 541 -22.90 -29.43 -8.51
N GLN A 542 -23.96 -30.04 -7.94
CA GLN A 542 -25.34 -29.67 -8.27
C GLN A 542 -25.68 -28.25 -7.78
N ASP A 543 -25.29 -27.89 -6.56
CA ASP A 543 -25.51 -26.57 -6.00
C ASP A 543 -24.82 -25.48 -6.84
N PHE A 544 -23.61 -25.74 -7.35
CA PHE A 544 -22.87 -24.81 -8.21
C PHE A 544 -23.43 -24.65 -9.63
N VAL A 545 -24.43 -25.45 -10.00
CA VAL A 545 -25.19 -25.38 -11.27
C VAL A 545 -26.57 -24.77 -11.05
N THR A 546 -27.20 -24.97 -9.89
CA THR A 546 -28.56 -24.47 -9.59
C THR A 546 -28.60 -23.12 -8.90
N ASN A 547 -27.56 -22.78 -8.13
CA ASN A 547 -27.56 -21.59 -7.28
C ASN A 547 -26.77 -20.48 -7.96
N GLU A 548 -27.34 -19.28 -7.99
CA GLU A 548 -26.63 -18.07 -8.41
C GLU A 548 -25.55 -17.69 -7.37
N GLU A 549 -24.55 -16.94 -7.83
CA GLU A 549 -23.49 -16.42 -6.96
C GLU A 549 -24.01 -15.16 -6.24
N GLU A 550 -23.88 -15.10 -4.92
CA GLU A 550 -24.11 -13.85 -4.16
C GLU A 550 -23.05 -12.79 -4.54
N GLY A 551 -21.86 -13.28 -4.95
CA GLY A 551 -20.81 -12.50 -5.58
C GLY A 551 -19.48 -13.24 -5.54
N ASN A 552 -18.42 -12.59 -6.03
CA ASN A 552 -17.07 -13.14 -6.09
C ASN A 552 -16.01 -12.03 -6.02
N SER A 553 -14.74 -12.41 -5.92
CA SER A 553 -13.61 -11.48 -5.87
C SER A 553 -13.23 -10.83 -7.22
N GLY A 554 -14.13 -10.86 -8.21
CA GLY A 554 -13.80 -10.53 -9.59
C GLY A 554 -12.83 -11.55 -10.22
N PRO A 555 -11.97 -11.12 -11.16
CA PRO A 555 -10.97 -11.99 -11.80
C PRO A 555 -10.00 -12.64 -10.81
N TYR A 556 -9.44 -13.79 -11.18
CA TYR A 556 -8.42 -14.45 -10.36
C TYR A 556 -7.06 -13.78 -10.60
N ILE A 557 -6.66 -12.91 -9.68
CA ILE A 557 -5.48 -12.04 -9.83
C ILE A 557 -4.29 -12.62 -9.04
N ASN A 558 -3.06 -12.37 -9.53
CA ASN A 558 -1.81 -12.82 -8.91
C ASN A 558 -1.28 -11.88 -7.81
N TYR A 559 -2.17 -11.16 -7.11
CA TYR A 559 -1.81 -10.35 -5.95
C TYR A 559 -1.66 -11.23 -4.70
N ARG A 560 -1.01 -10.69 -3.65
CA ARG A 560 -0.89 -11.37 -2.36
C ARG A 560 -2.24 -11.52 -1.67
N GLU A 561 -3.13 -10.57 -1.85
CA GLU A 561 -4.49 -10.56 -1.32
C GLU A 561 -5.46 -10.03 -2.40
N VAL A 562 -6.66 -10.61 -2.44
CA VAL A 562 -7.81 -10.13 -3.23
C VAL A 562 -9.01 -10.03 -2.31
N PHE A 563 -9.91 -9.08 -2.54
CA PHE A 563 -11.07 -8.85 -1.68
C PHE A 563 -12.30 -8.45 -2.50
N ALA A 564 -13.47 -8.51 -1.88
CA ALA A 564 -14.70 -7.95 -2.40
C ALA A 564 -15.60 -7.44 -1.26
N ARG A 565 -16.51 -6.54 -1.63
CA ARG A 565 -17.44 -5.81 -0.77
C ARG A 565 -18.85 -6.26 -1.08
N PHE A 566 -19.66 -6.50 -0.05
CA PHE A 566 -20.97 -7.14 -0.16
C PHE A 566 -22.01 -6.45 0.74
N GLU A 567 -23.26 -6.34 0.28
CA GLU A 567 -24.43 -6.04 1.11
C GLU A 567 -25.20 -7.35 1.35
N LEU A 568 -24.91 -8.03 2.46
CA LEU A 568 -25.45 -9.35 2.77
C LEU A 568 -26.71 -9.24 3.64
N ALA A 569 -27.80 -9.87 3.22
CA ALA A 569 -28.96 -10.05 4.11
C ALA A 569 -28.60 -11.05 5.24
N PRO A 570 -29.17 -10.91 6.45
CA PRO A 570 -29.06 -11.92 7.51
C PRO A 570 -29.39 -13.33 6.99
N GLY A 571 -28.52 -14.29 7.29
CA GLY A 571 -28.55 -15.62 6.69
C GLY A 571 -27.17 -16.30 6.67
N HIS A 572 -27.07 -17.37 5.89
CA HIS A 572 -25.88 -18.21 5.79
C HIS A 572 -25.30 -18.20 4.37
N TYR A 573 -23.97 -18.07 4.30
CA TYR A 573 -23.20 -17.96 3.07
C TYR A 573 -22.00 -18.91 3.10
N VAL A 574 -21.57 -19.40 1.94
CA VAL A 574 -20.43 -20.30 1.78
C VAL A 574 -19.39 -19.62 0.89
N ILE A 575 -18.25 -19.26 1.51
CA ILE A 575 -17.08 -18.68 0.85
C ILE A 575 -16.19 -19.83 0.37
N ILE A 576 -15.83 -19.83 -0.91
CA ILE A 576 -15.00 -20.87 -1.54
C ILE A 576 -13.73 -20.23 -2.09
N PRO A 577 -12.61 -20.22 -1.31
CA PRO A 577 -11.32 -19.73 -1.78
C PRO A 577 -10.64 -20.73 -2.71
N ALA A 578 -10.15 -20.24 -3.85
CA ALA A 578 -9.57 -21.07 -4.89
C ALA A 578 -8.36 -20.40 -5.56
N THR A 579 -7.50 -21.23 -6.13
CA THR A 579 -6.55 -20.82 -7.18
C THR A 579 -7.21 -20.90 -8.55
N PHE A 580 -6.70 -20.18 -9.57
CA PHE A 580 -7.27 -20.26 -10.91
C PHE A 580 -7.12 -21.68 -11.51
N GLU A 581 -5.88 -22.16 -11.52
CA GLU A 581 -5.53 -23.53 -11.89
C GLU A 581 -5.82 -24.51 -10.73
N PRO A 582 -6.24 -25.76 -11.01
CA PRO A 582 -6.25 -26.85 -10.03
C PRO A 582 -4.82 -27.32 -9.68
N HIS A 583 -4.70 -28.17 -8.68
CA HIS A 583 -3.44 -28.83 -8.28
C HIS A 583 -2.31 -27.88 -7.81
N ARG A 584 -2.65 -26.64 -7.46
CA ARG A 584 -1.73 -25.67 -6.85
C ARG A 584 -1.72 -25.84 -5.33
N GLN A 585 -0.55 -26.16 -4.76
CA GLN A 585 -0.38 -26.24 -3.31
C GLN A 585 -0.07 -24.87 -2.69
N GLY A 586 -0.76 -24.50 -1.60
CA GLY A 586 -0.44 -23.31 -0.83
C GLY A 586 -1.32 -23.10 0.40
N SER A 587 -0.86 -22.28 1.34
CA SER A 587 -1.65 -21.83 2.48
C SER A 587 -2.26 -20.45 2.21
N PHE A 588 -3.44 -20.20 2.79
CA PHE A 588 -4.14 -18.93 2.69
C PHE A 588 -4.74 -18.52 4.04
N MET A 589 -5.24 -17.29 4.08
CA MET A 589 -6.05 -16.75 5.16
C MET A 589 -7.23 -15.99 4.56
N ILE A 590 -8.45 -16.27 5.04
CA ILE A 590 -9.59 -15.40 4.82
C ILE A 590 -9.66 -14.40 5.99
N ARG A 591 -9.87 -13.12 5.69
CA ARG A 591 -10.31 -12.10 6.64
C ARG A 591 -11.75 -11.73 6.29
N VAL A 592 -12.66 -11.76 7.27
CA VAL A 592 -14.00 -11.21 7.13
C VAL A 592 -14.17 -10.06 8.11
N TYR A 593 -14.72 -8.97 7.60
CA TYR A 593 -15.11 -7.77 8.30
C TYR A 593 -16.62 -7.58 8.06
N THR A 594 -17.38 -7.16 9.07
CA THR A 594 -18.83 -6.85 8.96
C THR A 594 -19.25 -5.65 9.81
N ASP A 595 -20.37 -4.98 9.50
CA ASP A 595 -21.00 -4.00 10.41
C ASP A 595 -22.02 -4.63 11.39
N CYS A 596 -22.27 -5.94 11.25
CA CYS A 596 -23.18 -6.74 12.09
C CYS A 596 -22.45 -7.95 12.73
N PRO A 597 -22.96 -8.52 13.84
CA PRO A 597 -22.43 -9.77 14.40
C PRO A 597 -22.47 -10.94 13.41
N PHE A 598 -21.45 -11.79 13.45
CA PHE A 598 -21.35 -12.94 12.56
C PHE A 598 -20.56 -14.12 13.17
N ASP A 599 -20.71 -15.30 12.57
CA ASP A 599 -19.75 -16.41 12.71
C ASP A 599 -19.08 -16.73 11.38
N LEU A 600 -17.84 -17.22 11.45
CA LEU A 600 -17.05 -17.73 10.34
C LEU A 600 -16.35 -19.03 10.78
N ARG A 601 -16.61 -20.13 10.08
CA ARG A 601 -16.01 -21.45 10.35
C ARG A 601 -15.87 -22.30 9.10
N GLU A 602 -14.96 -23.27 9.12
CA GLU A 602 -14.81 -24.25 8.03
C GLU A 602 -15.99 -25.24 8.01
N LEU A 603 -16.44 -25.61 6.81
CA LEU A 603 -17.32 -26.75 6.55
C LEU A 603 -16.43 -27.94 6.16
N ARG A 604 -16.39 -28.97 7.01
CA ARG A 604 -15.59 -30.18 6.81
C ARG A 604 -16.33 -31.20 5.95
#